data_AF-A0A1V8V5S0-F1
#
_entry.id   AF-A0A1V8V5S0-F1
#
_cell.length_a   1.000
_cell.length_b   1.000
_cell.length_c   1.000
_cell.angle_alpha   90.00
_cell.angle_beta   90.00
_cell.angle_gamma   90.00
#
_symmetry.space_group_name_H-M   'P 1'
#
loop_
_entity.id
_entity.type
_entity.pdbx_description
1 polymer ?
#
loop_
_entity_poly.entity_id
_entity_poly.type
_entity_poly.pdbx_seq_one_letter_code
_entity_poly.pdbx_strand_id
1 'polypeptide(L)'
;MNFDVPLALQTHLADLDSFIAREIQPLQDSNDNNRFFDHRREHSRTDWDNQGLPRPEWEDLLKECRRRADAAGFFRFSLPKQYGGQNESSGRGANLWMAVIREHLAAKGLGLFNDLQNEHSIVGNFPDVVMVQHFGSEAQKKELIDGRLKGKVRITFGLTEPGHGSDATHMDTKAEMQPDGSY
;
A
#
# COMPACT_ATOMS: atom_id res chain seq x y z
N MET A 1 -21.08 -12.08 23.89
CA MET A 1 -19.84 -11.81 23.12
C MET A 1 -19.84 -10.33 22.79
N ASN A 2 -18.73 -9.63 23.01
CA ASN A 2 -18.62 -8.20 22.69
C ASN A 2 -17.99 -8.05 21.30
N PHE A 3 -18.68 -7.35 20.39
CA PHE A 3 -18.25 -7.09 19.02
C PHE A 3 -17.88 -5.62 18.79
N ASP A 4 -17.87 -4.80 19.84
CA ASP A 4 -17.53 -3.39 19.75
C ASP A 4 -16.07 -3.23 19.33
N VAL A 5 -15.83 -2.25 18.46
CA VAL A 5 -14.48 -1.84 18.08
C VAL A 5 -13.75 -1.35 19.34
N PRO A 6 -12.55 -1.86 19.68
CA PRO A 6 -11.83 -1.44 20.88
C PRO A 6 -11.59 0.07 20.93
N LEU A 7 -11.70 0.69 22.10
CA LEU A 7 -11.53 2.14 22.27
C LEU A 7 -10.20 2.65 21.70
N ALA A 8 -9.11 1.91 21.88
CA ALA A 8 -7.80 2.28 21.34
C ALA A 8 -7.80 2.36 19.80
N LEU A 9 -8.56 1.48 19.12
CA LEU A 9 -8.72 1.51 17.67
C LEU A 9 -9.62 2.69 17.26
N GLN A 10 -10.71 2.96 17.98
CA GLN A 10 -11.53 4.15 17.74
C GLN A 10 -10.71 5.46 17.86
N THR A 11 -9.88 5.58 18.89
CA THR A 11 -8.96 6.72 19.05
C THR A 11 -8.01 6.82 17.86
N HIS A 12 -7.45 5.69 17.40
CA HIS A 12 -6.55 5.69 16.25
C HIS A 12 -7.23 6.10 14.93
N LEU A 13 -8.50 5.75 14.74
CA LEU A 13 -9.28 6.23 13.59
C LEU A 13 -9.47 7.76 13.65
N ALA A 14 -9.72 8.32 14.82
CA ALA A 14 -9.81 9.77 15.02
C ALA A 14 -8.47 10.48 14.76
N ASP A 15 -7.34 9.86 15.13
CA ASP A 15 -6.00 10.35 14.82
C ASP A 15 -5.75 10.36 13.30
N LEU A 16 -6.17 9.31 12.60
CA LEU A 16 -6.11 9.23 11.13
C LEU A 16 -6.94 10.34 10.48
N ASP A 17 -8.18 10.54 10.92
CA ASP A 17 -9.05 11.60 10.40
C ASP A 17 -8.44 13.00 10.61
N SER A 18 -7.88 13.24 11.80
CA SER A 18 -7.22 14.50 12.12
C SER A 18 -5.97 14.72 11.27
N PHE A 19 -5.19 13.66 11.01
CA PHE A 19 -4.04 13.72 10.11
C PHE A 19 -4.48 13.99 8.66
N ILE A 20 -5.51 13.31 8.16
CA ILE A 20 -6.04 13.52 6.81
C ILE A 20 -6.44 14.99 6.64
N ALA A 21 -7.23 15.53 7.56
CA ALA A 21 -7.72 16.91 7.49
C ALA A 21 -6.59 17.94 7.52
N ARG A 22 -5.53 17.68 8.29
CA ARG A 22 -4.43 18.63 8.48
C ARG A 22 -3.35 18.54 7.40
N GLU A 23 -3.05 17.35 6.88
CA GLU A 23 -1.85 17.11 6.07
C GLU A 23 -2.14 16.62 4.65
N ILE A 24 -3.19 15.80 4.47
CA ILE A 24 -3.48 15.11 3.20
C ILE A 24 -4.51 15.89 2.38
N GLN A 25 -5.58 16.36 3.01
CA GLN A 25 -6.60 17.18 2.34
C GLN A 25 -5.98 18.47 1.76
N PRO A 26 -5.15 19.24 2.48
CA PRO A 26 -4.49 20.41 1.89
C PRO A 26 -3.54 20.07 0.74
N LEU A 27 -2.88 18.91 0.78
CA LEU A 27 -2.04 18.43 -0.32
C LEU A 27 -2.88 18.13 -1.57
N GLN A 28 -4.01 17.46 -1.40
CA GLN A 28 -4.97 17.18 -2.47
C GLN A 28 -5.60 18.47 -3.05
N ASP A 29 -5.84 19.48 -2.22
CA ASP A 29 -6.44 20.75 -2.66
C ASP A 29 -5.43 21.69 -3.32
N SER A 30 -4.13 21.46 -3.12
CA SER A 30 -3.06 22.25 -3.72
C SER A 30 -2.82 21.90 -5.20
N ASN A 31 -2.25 22.83 -5.96
CA ASN A 31 -1.66 22.59 -7.29
C ASN A 31 -2.58 21.85 -8.29
N ASP A 32 -3.89 22.13 -8.24
CA ASP A 32 -4.93 21.47 -9.04
C ASP A 32 -4.95 19.93 -8.89
N ASN A 33 -4.43 19.38 -7.78
CA ASN A 33 -4.36 17.93 -7.56
C ASN A 33 -5.75 17.27 -7.50
N ASN A 34 -6.80 18.02 -7.14
CA ASN A 34 -8.18 17.58 -7.22
C ASN A 34 -8.59 17.05 -8.62
N ARG A 35 -7.88 17.43 -9.69
CA ARG A 35 -8.09 16.86 -11.04
C ARG A 35 -7.99 15.34 -11.08
N PHE A 36 -7.15 14.73 -10.22
CA PHE A 36 -6.95 13.27 -10.20
C PHE A 36 -8.13 12.53 -9.56
N PHE A 37 -8.97 13.20 -8.79
CA PHE A 37 -10.09 12.61 -8.06
C PHE A 37 -11.45 12.90 -8.70
N ASP A 38 -11.47 13.68 -9.78
CA ASP A 38 -12.67 13.90 -10.60
C ASP A 38 -12.86 12.72 -11.56
N HIS A 39 -13.93 11.94 -11.35
CA HIS A 39 -14.28 10.79 -12.21
C HIS A 39 -14.43 11.16 -13.69
N ARG A 40 -14.71 12.44 -14.02
CA ARG A 40 -14.82 12.93 -15.40
C ARG A 40 -13.47 13.17 -16.07
N ARG A 41 -12.38 13.08 -15.30
CA ARG A 41 -10.99 13.33 -15.73
C ARG A 41 -10.14 12.08 -15.61
N GLU A 42 -10.67 10.93 -15.99
CA GLU A 42 -9.95 9.65 -16.01
C GLU A 42 -8.60 9.75 -16.75
N HIS A 43 -8.55 10.51 -17.85
CA HIS A 43 -7.31 10.78 -18.60
C HIS A 43 -6.18 11.46 -17.77
N SER A 44 -6.52 12.10 -16.65
CA SER A 44 -5.51 12.65 -15.74
C SER A 44 -4.77 11.56 -14.96
N ARG A 45 -5.39 10.39 -14.72
CA ARG A 45 -4.75 9.24 -14.05
C ARG A 45 -4.25 8.18 -15.03
N THR A 46 -4.92 8.04 -16.16
CA THR A 46 -4.60 7.05 -17.21
C THR A 46 -4.20 7.81 -18.46
N ASP A 47 -2.90 7.87 -18.75
CA ASP A 47 -2.39 8.61 -19.90
C ASP A 47 -2.59 7.81 -21.19
N TRP A 48 -3.72 8.02 -21.88
CA TRP A 48 -4.08 7.22 -23.06
C TRP A 48 -3.12 7.48 -24.23
N ASP A 49 -2.51 8.67 -24.25
CA ASP A 49 -1.46 9.04 -25.20
C ASP A 49 -0.12 8.33 -24.89
N ASN A 50 0.00 7.70 -23.72
CA ASN A 50 1.21 7.01 -23.25
C ASN A 50 0.87 5.61 -22.69
N GLN A 51 0.23 4.78 -23.50
CA GLN A 51 -0.07 3.36 -23.19
C GLN A 51 -0.94 3.14 -21.95
N GLY A 52 -1.66 4.16 -21.50
CA GLY A 52 -2.47 4.12 -20.28
C GLY A 52 -1.65 4.15 -18.99
N LEU A 53 -0.35 4.49 -19.05
CA LEU A 53 0.50 4.57 -17.87
C LEU A 53 0.09 5.74 -16.96
N PRO A 54 0.38 5.65 -15.65
CA PRO A 54 0.21 6.76 -14.74
C PRO A 54 1.04 7.99 -15.16
N ARG A 55 0.45 9.18 -15.06
CA ARG A 55 1.20 10.43 -15.29
C ARG A 55 2.26 10.65 -14.20
N PRO A 56 3.45 11.20 -14.53
CA PRO A 56 4.50 11.47 -13.54
C PRO A 56 4.02 12.32 -12.36
N GLU A 57 3.18 13.32 -12.60
CA GLU A 57 2.65 14.22 -11.56
C GLU A 57 1.73 13.47 -10.59
N TRP A 58 1.01 12.46 -11.06
CA TRP A 58 0.21 11.59 -10.21
C TRP A 58 1.11 10.72 -9.33
N GLU A 59 2.13 10.09 -9.91
CA GLU A 59 3.09 9.29 -9.14
C GLU A 59 3.83 10.13 -8.08
N ASP A 60 4.21 11.36 -8.41
CA ASP A 60 4.90 12.27 -7.49
C ASP A 60 3.99 12.73 -6.35
N LEU A 61 2.71 12.98 -6.64
CA LEU A 61 1.71 13.25 -5.60
C LEU A 61 1.55 12.07 -4.64
N LEU A 62 1.47 10.84 -5.17
CA LEU A 62 1.38 9.63 -4.34
C LEU A 62 2.64 9.41 -3.50
N LYS A 63 3.83 9.69 -4.04
CA LYS A 63 5.11 9.63 -3.30
C LYS A 63 5.12 10.63 -2.15
N GLU A 64 4.68 11.87 -2.39
CA GLU A 64 4.64 12.90 -1.35
C GLU A 64 3.62 12.57 -0.25
N CYS A 65 2.42 12.11 -0.62
CA CYS A 65 1.41 11.62 0.33
C CYS A 65 1.99 10.50 1.22
N ARG A 66 2.61 9.49 0.61
CA ARG A 66 3.28 8.40 1.32
C ARG A 66 4.36 8.92 2.27
N ARG A 67 5.20 9.85 1.82
CA ARG A 67 6.28 10.43 2.64
C ARG A 67 5.72 11.12 3.90
N ARG A 68 4.63 11.88 3.77
CA ARG A 68 3.95 12.52 4.92
C ARG A 68 3.37 11.49 5.88
N ALA A 69 2.69 10.48 5.35
CA ALA A 69 2.09 9.42 6.16
C ALA A 69 3.14 8.55 6.86
N ASP A 70 4.30 8.31 6.23
CA ASP A 70 5.43 7.58 6.84
C ASP A 70 6.07 8.39 7.95
N ALA A 71 6.31 9.68 7.73
CA ALA A 71 6.83 10.59 8.75
C ALA A 71 5.89 10.71 9.97
N ALA A 72 4.58 10.63 9.76
CA ALA A 72 3.57 10.62 10.82
C ALA A 72 3.39 9.24 11.49
N GLY A 73 4.07 8.19 11.01
CA GLY A 73 4.01 6.84 11.58
C GLY A 73 2.77 6.01 11.17
N PHE A 74 1.97 6.49 10.22
CA PHE A 74 0.77 5.78 9.73
C PHE A 74 1.11 4.80 8.61
N PHE A 75 2.05 5.14 7.72
CA PHE A 75 2.29 4.32 6.53
C PHE A 75 2.73 2.90 6.87
N ARG A 76 3.63 2.71 7.84
CA ARG A 76 4.17 1.40 8.26
C ARG A 76 3.37 0.73 9.37
N PHE A 77 2.19 1.23 9.71
CA PHE A 77 1.46 0.86 10.92
C PHE A 77 1.38 -0.66 11.19
N SER A 78 1.06 -1.46 10.18
CA SER A 78 0.89 -2.92 10.31
C SER A 78 2.19 -3.73 10.42
N LEU A 79 3.35 -3.10 10.23
CA LEU A 79 4.63 -3.79 10.29
C LEU A 79 5.12 -3.95 11.75
N PRO A 80 5.95 -4.96 12.02
CA PRO A 80 6.69 -5.06 13.27
C PRO A 80 7.50 -3.80 13.61
N LYS A 81 7.73 -3.55 14.90
CA LYS A 81 8.52 -2.41 15.39
C LYS A 81 9.93 -2.32 14.78
N GLN A 82 10.58 -3.46 14.53
CA GLN A 82 11.90 -3.51 13.87
C GLN A 82 11.92 -2.87 12.46
N TYR A 83 10.77 -2.77 11.81
CA TYR A 83 10.60 -2.13 10.51
C TYR A 83 9.99 -0.72 10.59
N GLY A 84 9.89 -0.16 11.80
CA GLY A 84 9.29 1.16 12.06
C GLY A 84 7.77 1.16 12.13
N GLY A 85 7.14 -0.02 12.21
CA GLY A 85 5.69 -0.13 12.39
C GLY A 85 5.26 -0.21 13.85
N GLN A 86 3.97 -0.50 14.06
CA GLN A 86 3.32 -0.50 15.36
C GLN A 86 2.61 -1.83 15.67
N ASN A 87 2.95 -2.88 14.92
CA ASN A 87 2.39 -4.21 15.15
C ASN A 87 2.95 -4.80 16.45
N GLU A 88 2.04 -5.19 17.35
CA GLU A 88 2.33 -5.67 18.70
C GLU A 88 1.59 -6.98 18.99
N SER A 89 2.09 -7.75 19.96
CA SER A 89 1.44 -8.97 20.44
C SER A 89 0.04 -8.73 21.03
N SER A 90 -0.29 -7.47 21.38
CA SER A 90 -1.63 -7.04 21.79
C SER A 90 -2.67 -7.06 20.68
N GLY A 91 -2.24 -7.27 19.41
CA GLY A 91 -3.11 -7.26 18.23
C GLY A 91 -3.24 -5.88 17.57
N ARG A 92 -2.64 -4.82 18.14
CA ARG A 92 -2.49 -3.53 17.45
C ARG A 92 -1.68 -3.74 16.17
N GLY A 93 -2.11 -3.13 15.06
CA GLY A 93 -1.46 -3.31 13.75
C GLY A 93 -1.71 -4.66 13.08
N ALA A 94 -2.44 -5.58 13.73
CA ALA A 94 -2.81 -6.87 13.16
C ALA A 94 -4.08 -6.79 12.29
N ASN A 95 -4.56 -7.95 11.81
CA ASN A 95 -5.63 -8.04 10.81
C ASN A 95 -6.93 -7.32 11.21
N LEU A 96 -7.36 -7.40 12.48
CA LEU A 96 -8.58 -6.69 12.92
C LEU A 96 -8.45 -5.17 12.76
N TRP A 97 -7.32 -4.61 13.21
CA TRP A 97 -7.06 -3.16 13.08
C TRP A 97 -7.00 -2.75 11.62
N MET A 98 -6.27 -3.50 10.80
CA MET A 98 -6.16 -3.21 9.37
C MET A 98 -7.50 -3.33 8.64
N ALA A 99 -8.34 -4.31 8.98
CA ALA A 99 -9.68 -4.46 8.41
C ALA A 99 -10.57 -3.24 8.72
N VAL A 100 -10.64 -2.84 10.00
CA VAL A 100 -11.44 -1.69 10.43
C VAL A 100 -10.91 -0.38 9.86
N ILE A 101 -9.57 -0.19 9.79
CA ILE A 101 -8.97 0.99 9.15
C ILE A 101 -9.32 1.04 7.67
N ARG A 102 -9.25 -0.09 6.96
CA ARG A 102 -9.59 -0.17 5.53
C ARG A 102 -11.05 0.16 5.29
N GLU A 103 -11.95 -0.39 6.10
CA GLU A 103 -13.38 -0.08 6.05
C GLU A 103 -13.63 1.41 6.31
N HIS A 104 -13.05 1.97 7.37
CA HIS A 104 -13.19 3.39 7.73
C HIS A 104 -12.72 4.31 6.60
N LEU A 105 -11.53 4.08 6.04
CA LEU A 105 -11.00 4.89 4.95
C LEU A 105 -11.83 4.71 3.66
N ALA A 106 -12.26 3.49 3.35
CA ALA A 106 -13.10 3.24 2.16
C ALA A 106 -14.46 3.95 2.26
N ALA A 107 -15.07 3.99 3.45
CA ALA A 107 -16.36 4.65 3.70
C ALA A 107 -16.32 6.17 3.47
N LYS A 108 -15.13 6.79 3.53
CA LYS A 108 -14.94 8.22 3.23
C LYS A 108 -14.97 8.54 1.74
N GLY A 109 -14.97 7.52 0.87
CA GLY A 109 -14.91 7.66 -0.58
C GLY A 109 -13.49 7.83 -1.13
N LEU A 110 -13.40 8.12 -2.42
CA LEU A 110 -12.14 8.29 -3.14
C LEU A 110 -11.45 9.59 -2.70
N GLY A 111 -10.18 9.49 -2.32
CA GLY A 111 -9.33 10.65 -2.05
C GLY A 111 -7.86 10.27 -1.95
N LEU A 112 -6.98 11.28 -1.85
CA LEU A 112 -5.54 11.06 -1.76
C LEU A 112 -5.14 10.22 -0.54
N PHE A 113 -5.97 10.19 0.49
CA PHE A 113 -5.74 9.36 1.67
C PHE A 113 -5.93 7.86 1.40
N ASN A 114 -6.78 7.48 0.42
CA ASN A 114 -7.13 6.09 0.12
C ASN A 114 -7.79 5.99 -1.26
N ASP A 115 -7.09 5.34 -2.20
CA ASP A 115 -7.56 5.00 -3.54
C ASP A 115 -7.40 3.48 -3.75
N LEU A 116 -8.50 2.76 -3.63
CA LEU A 116 -8.50 1.30 -3.75
C LEU A 116 -8.35 0.81 -5.21
N GLN A 117 -8.45 1.70 -6.20
CA GLN A 117 -8.30 1.31 -7.61
C GLN A 117 -6.83 1.01 -7.97
N ASN A 118 -5.88 1.61 -7.26
CA ASN A 118 -4.43 1.37 -7.41
C ASN A 118 -3.76 0.94 -6.09
N GLU A 119 -4.59 0.52 -5.12
CA GLU A 119 -4.17 0.12 -3.77
C GLU A 119 -3.37 1.18 -2.98
N HIS A 120 -3.48 2.46 -3.33
CA HIS A 120 -2.87 3.55 -2.57
C HIS A 120 -3.62 3.80 -1.25
N SER A 121 -2.86 4.02 -0.17
CA SER A 121 -3.41 4.46 1.10
C SER A 121 -2.31 5.03 2.01
N ILE A 122 -2.70 5.98 2.87
CA ILE A 122 -1.83 6.57 3.90
C ILE A 122 -1.44 5.54 4.98
N VAL A 123 -2.27 4.51 5.18
CA VAL A 123 -1.88 3.30 5.92
C VAL A 123 -1.50 2.25 4.89
N GLY A 124 -0.23 1.89 4.80
CA GLY A 124 0.30 1.00 3.78
C GLY A 124 -0.15 -0.44 3.95
N ASN A 125 -0.26 -1.17 2.84
CA ASN A 125 -0.27 -2.63 2.85
C ASN A 125 1.14 -3.13 2.49
N PHE A 126 1.58 -4.22 3.12
CA PHE A 126 2.93 -4.76 2.91
C PHE A 126 2.96 -6.29 2.76
N PRO A 127 2.12 -6.88 1.87
CA PRO A 127 2.13 -8.32 1.64
C PRO A 127 3.51 -8.80 1.13
N ASP A 128 4.21 -7.96 0.38
CA ASP A 128 5.57 -8.18 -0.09
C ASP A 128 6.57 -8.31 1.07
N VAL A 129 6.51 -7.40 2.06
CA VAL A 129 7.37 -7.46 3.25
C VAL A 129 7.04 -8.69 4.09
N VAL A 130 5.76 -8.99 4.30
CA VAL A 130 5.32 -10.17 5.06
C VAL A 130 5.85 -11.46 4.41
N MET A 131 5.71 -11.58 3.10
CA MET A 131 6.20 -12.75 2.35
C MET A 131 7.73 -12.91 2.47
N VAL A 132 8.51 -11.85 2.24
CA VAL A 132 9.98 -11.92 2.38
C VAL A 132 10.39 -12.17 3.83
N GLN A 133 9.67 -11.61 4.81
CA GLN A 133 9.97 -11.82 6.23
C GLN A 133 9.84 -13.29 6.63
N HIS A 134 8.83 -14.00 6.10
CA HIS A 134 8.57 -15.40 6.44
C HIS A 134 9.40 -16.40 5.63
N PHE A 135 9.65 -16.13 4.35
CA PHE A 135 10.21 -17.12 3.42
C PHE A 135 11.56 -16.72 2.81
N GLY A 136 11.98 -15.46 2.95
CA GLY A 136 13.26 -15.00 2.44
C GLY A 136 14.45 -15.52 3.28
N SER A 137 15.61 -15.64 2.64
CA SER A 137 16.89 -15.77 3.33
C SER A 137 17.24 -14.49 4.09
N GLU A 138 18.18 -14.54 5.04
CA GLU A 138 18.64 -13.34 5.75
C GLU A 138 19.22 -12.27 4.81
N ALA A 139 19.90 -12.70 3.73
CA ALA A 139 20.37 -11.80 2.69
C ALA A 139 19.20 -11.11 1.96
N GLN A 140 18.18 -11.88 1.56
CA GLN A 140 16.98 -11.33 0.91
C GLN A 140 16.19 -10.40 1.84
N LYS A 141 16.04 -10.72 3.11
CA LYS A 141 15.37 -9.83 4.09
C LYS A 141 16.11 -8.50 4.18
N LYS A 142 17.43 -8.52 4.34
CA LYS A 142 18.25 -7.32 4.44
C LYS A 142 18.22 -6.48 3.16
N GLU A 143 18.23 -7.11 1.99
CA GLU A 143 18.21 -6.38 0.73
C GLU A 143 16.80 -5.86 0.39
N LEU A 144 15.84 -6.77 0.34
CA LEU A 144 14.52 -6.50 -0.22
C LEU A 144 13.64 -5.74 0.77
N ILE A 145 13.62 -6.08 2.06
CA ILE A 145 12.77 -5.37 3.04
C ILE A 145 13.34 -3.97 3.29
N ASP A 146 14.62 -3.85 3.61
CA ASP A 146 15.21 -2.52 3.84
C ASP A 146 15.13 -1.66 2.58
N GLY A 147 15.43 -2.24 1.41
CA GLY A 147 15.33 -1.56 0.12
C GLY A 147 13.92 -1.06 -0.15
N ARG A 148 12.91 -1.90 0.10
CA ARG A 148 11.50 -1.59 -0.07
C ARG A 148 11.01 -0.47 0.85
N LEU A 149 11.44 -0.49 2.11
CA LEU A 149 11.08 0.52 3.12
C LEU A 149 11.87 1.83 2.95
N LYS A 150 13.01 1.80 2.27
CA LYS A 150 13.79 2.99 1.88
C LYS A 150 13.40 3.52 0.49
N GLY A 151 12.45 2.89 -0.19
CA GLY A 151 12.01 3.26 -1.54
C GLY A 151 13.03 3.00 -2.65
N LYS A 152 14.06 2.16 -2.39
CA LYS A 152 15.10 1.79 -3.35
C LYS A 152 14.76 0.54 -4.16
N VAL A 153 13.89 -0.30 -3.61
CA VAL A 153 13.44 -1.55 -4.24
C VAL A 153 11.92 -1.50 -4.38
N ARG A 154 11.42 -1.92 -5.53
CA ARG A 154 10.01 -2.21 -5.76
C ARG A 154 9.87 -3.71 -5.94
N ILE A 155 9.00 -4.32 -5.15
CA ILE A 155 8.67 -5.74 -5.26
C ILE A 155 7.34 -5.84 -6.00
N THR A 156 7.24 -6.78 -6.94
CA THR A 156 6.02 -7.05 -7.70
C THR A 156 5.65 -8.52 -7.54
N PHE A 157 4.37 -8.82 -7.62
CA PHE A 157 3.86 -10.19 -7.58
C PHE A 157 3.31 -10.54 -8.95
N GLY A 158 4.08 -11.32 -9.72
CA GLY A 158 3.70 -11.79 -11.04
C GLY A 158 2.97 -13.13 -10.92
N LEU A 159 1.64 -13.08 -10.91
CA LEU A 159 0.79 -14.28 -10.90
C LEU A 159 -0.13 -14.35 -12.12
N THR A 160 -0.81 -13.24 -12.43
CA THR A 160 -1.73 -13.15 -13.57
C THR A 160 -0.98 -13.26 -14.90
N GLU A 161 -1.48 -14.07 -15.82
CA GLU A 161 -0.95 -14.24 -17.17
C GLU A 161 -2.01 -13.88 -18.23
N PRO A 162 -1.63 -13.67 -19.51
CA PRO A 162 -2.59 -13.23 -20.53
C PRO A 162 -3.78 -14.17 -20.75
N GLY A 163 -3.61 -15.47 -20.49
CA GLY A 163 -4.63 -16.50 -20.72
C GLY A 163 -5.45 -16.89 -19.48
N HIS A 164 -4.97 -16.58 -18.28
CA HIS A 164 -5.58 -17.04 -17.03
C HIS A 164 -5.13 -16.19 -15.82
N GLY A 165 -5.92 -16.28 -14.74
CA GLY A 165 -5.60 -15.57 -13.50
C GLY A 165 -6.43 -16.04 -12.31
N SER A 166 -7.70 -16.39 -12.52
CA SER A 166 -8.55 -16.97 -11.46
C SER A 166 -8.08 -18.37 -11.04
N ASP A 167 -7.61 -19.18 -12.01
CA ASP A 167 -6.95 -20.46 -11.75
C ASP A 167 -5.44 -20.24 -11.62
N ALA A 168 -5.03 -19.78 -10.43
CA ALA A 168 -3.63 -19.48 -10.14
C ALA A 168 -2.68 -20.68 -10.28
N THR A 169 -3.19 -21.91 -10.37
CA THR A 169 -2.37 -23.11 -10.53
C THR A 169 -2.11 -23.48 -11.99
N HIS A 170 -2.86 -22.90 -12.92
CA HIS A 170 -2.72 -23.15 -14.35
C HIS A 170 -1.70 -22.18 -14.96
N MET A 171 -0.40 -22.26 -14.64
CA MET A 171 0.59 -21.31 -15.19
C MET A 171 1.25 -21.78 -16.50
N ASP A 172 1.41 -20.86 -17.45
CA ASP A 172 2.23 -21.02 -18.66
C ASP A 172 3.70 -20.70 -18.39
N THR A 173 4.00 -19.74 -17.51
CA THR A 173 5.37 -19.42 -17.09
C THR A 173 5.98 -20.61 -16.35
N LYS A 174 7.15 -21.06 -16.81
CA LYS A 174 7.88 -22.21 -16.25
C LYS A 174 9.32 -21.83 -15.96
N ALA A 175 9.87 -22.46 -14.93
CA ALA A 175 11.27 -22.39 -14.55
C ALA A 175 11.85 -23.81 -14.63
N GLU A 176 12.92 -24.00 -15.39
CA GLU A 176 13.54 -25.32 -15.60
C GLU A 176 14.94 -25.32 -15.03
N MET A 177 15.17 -26.17 -14.02
CA MET A 177 16.47 -26.25 -13.37
C MET A 177 17.55 -26.70 -14.35
N GLN A 178 18.60 -25.90 -14.50
CA GLN A 178 19.75 -26.16 -15.35
C GLN A 178 20.83 -26.98 -14.60
N PRO A 179 21.77 -27.64 -15.32
CA PRO A 179 22.83 -28.42 -14.68
C PRO A 179 23.74 -27.65 -13.71
N ASP A 180 23.84 -26.33 -13.87
CA ASP A 180 24.62 -25.45 -13.00
C ASP A 180 23.84 -24.96 -11.76
N GLY A 181 22.58 -25.40 -11.60
CA GLY A 181 21.71 -25.03 -10.48
C GLY A 181 20.94 -23.72 -10.69
N SER A 182 21.03 -23.08 -11.86
CA SER A 182 20.15 -21.99 -12.26
C SER A 182 18.78 -22.50 -12.72
N TYR A 183 17.83 -21.60 -13.02
CA TYR A 183 16.46 -21.89 -13.47
C TYR A 183 16.08 -21.02 -14.67
#